data_AF-A0A3B0W7Z9-F1
#
_entry.id   AF-A0A3B0W7Z9-F1
#
_cell.length_a   1.000
_cell.length_b   1.000
_cell.length_c   1.000
_cell.angle_alpha   90.00
_cell.angle_beta   90.00
_cell.angle_gamma   90.00
#
_symmetry.space_group_name_H-M   'P 1'
#
loop_
_entity.id
_entity.type
_entity.pdbx_description
1 polymer ?
#
loop_
_entity_poly.entity_id
_entity_poly.type
_entity_poly.pdbx_seq_one_letter_code
_entity_poly.pdbx_strand_id
1 'polypeptide(L)'
;MKRYSKVDGEHYGTLCEERLAWLVARLEEGGKRPSLIFMHHPPFTTGLCYPDQLMCRNGDAFGDIIARHPQIQAIICGHVHRDVVTHWRGVPAYVTSSATFSNGLILYPVDDVDPLFEPPMCRLFQWENGRLTSHISFIGSYLFGLSEGVPTPPSDLQ
;
A
#
# COMPACT_ATOMS: atom_id res chain seq x y z
N MET A 1 -1.54 0.16 -25.13
CA MET A 1 -2.59 0.62 -24.19
C MET A 1 -1.96 0.89 -22.83
N LYS A 2 -2.13 2.08 -22.25
CA LYS A 2 -1.45 2.49 -20.99
C LYS A 2 -2.08 1.75 -19.79
N ARG A 3 -1.24 1.07 -19.00
CA ARG A 3 -1.63 0.13 -17.91
C ARG A 3 -1.65 0.79 -16.53
N TYR A 4 -2.04 2.05 -16.42
CA TYR A 4 -2.05 2.76 -15.14
C TYR A 4 -3.48 2.99 -14.67
N SER A 5 -3.66 2.99 -13.35
CA SER A 5 -4.94 3.34 -12.71
C SER A 5 -5.22 4.85 -12.77
N LYS A 6 -4.34 5.69 -13.32
CA LYS A 6 -4.47 7.15 -13.42
C LYS A 6 -5.42 7.56 -14.56
N VAL A 7 -6.25 8.57 -14.34
CA VAL A 7 -7.00 9.28 -15.39
C VAL A 7 -6.12 10.39 -15.97
N ASP A 8 -6.09 10.53 -17.30
CA ASP A 8 -5.27 11.57 -17.96
C ASP A 8 -5.75 12.97 -17.55
N GLY A 9 -4.81 13.82 -17.11
CA GLY A 9 -5.10 15.17 -16.60
C GLY A 9 -5.52 15.24 -15.13
N GLU A 10 -5.75 14.09 -14.48
CA GLU A 10 -6.32 14.01 -13.14
C GLU A 10 -5.36 13.32 -12.15
N HIS A 11 -5.58 13.62 -10.87
CA HIS A 11 -4.81 13.04 -9.77
C HIS A 11 -5.46 11.78 -9.17
N TYR A 12 -6.70 11.46 -9.58
CA TYR A 12 -7.43 10.28 -9.11
C TYR A 12 -7.31 9.07 -10.03
N GLY A 13 -7.73 7.91 -9.51
CA GLY A 13 -7.72 6.66 -10.25
C GLY A 13 -9.08 6.12 -10.71
N THR A 14 -9.08 5.31 -11.77
CA THR A 14 -10.24 4.51 -12.19
C THR A 14 -9.83 3.21 -12.88
N LEU A 15 -10.67 2.18 -12.78
CA LEU A 15 -10.55 0.92 -13.51
C LEU A 15 -11.70 0.80 -14.53
N CYS A 16 -11.44 1.03 -15.82
CA CYS A 16 -12.46 0.79 -16.85
C CYS A 16 -12.89 -0.69 -16.90
N GLU A 17 -14.05 -0.94 -17.49
CA GLU A 17 -14.64 -2.28 -17.62
C GLU A 17 -13.68 -3.29 -18.26
N GLU A 18 -12.92 -2.87 -19.27
CA GLU A 18 -11.92 -3.72 -19.92
C GLU A 18 -10.84 -4.21 -18.95
N ARG A 19 -10.39 -3.35 -18.03
CA ARG A 19 -9.39 -3.72 -17.00
C ARG A 19 -9.98 -4.65 -15.95
N LEU A 20 -11.25 -4.44 -15.57
CA LEU A 20 -11.95 -5.31 -14.64
C LEU A 20 -12.19 -6.69 -15.25
N ALA A 21 -12.64 -6.76 -16.51
CA ALA A 21 -12.81 -8.01 -17.24
C ALA A 21 -11.48 -8.75 -17.42
N TRP A 22 -10.40 -8.02 -17.74
CA TRP A 22 -9.06 -8.60 -17.82
C TRP A 22 -8.61 -9.20 -16.48
N LEU A 23 -8.86 -8.51 -15.36
CA LEU A 23 -8.50 -9.00 -14.03
C LEU A 23 -9.22 -10.31 -13.72
N VAL A 24 -10.53 -10.38 -13.95
CA VAL A 24 -11.33 -11.61 -13.75
C VAL A 24 -10.75 -12.75 -14.57
N ALA A 25 -10.50 -12.53 -15.88
CA ALA A 25 -9.95 -13.56 -16.74
C ALA A 25 -8.59 -14.10 -16.26
N ARG A 26 -7.72 -13.24 -15.69
CA ARG A 26 -6.42 -13.67 -15.13
C ARG A 26 -6.59 -14.46 -13.83
N LEU A 27 -7.53 -14.05 -12.96
CA LEU A 27 -7.81 -14.75 -11.71
C LEU A 27 -8.42 -16.14 -11.97
N GLU A 28 -9.31 -16.24 -12.97
CA GLU A 28 -9.90 -17.50 -13.40
C GLU A 28 -8.86 -18.44 -14.02
N GLU A 29 -7.99 -17.93 -14.90
CA GLU A 29 -6.88 -18.69 -15.49
C GLU A 29 -5.91 -19.22 -14.42
N GLY A 30 -5.66 -18.45 -13.36
CA GLY A 30 -4.84 -18.84 -12.22
C GLY A 30 -5.49 -19.86 -11.27
N GLY A 31 -6.82 -20.03 -11.35
CA GLY A 31 -7.59 -20.91 -10.48
C GLY A 31 -7.39 -20.60 -9.00
N LYS A 32 -6.98 -21.60 -8.21
CA LYS A 32 -6.75 -21.48 -6.76
C LYS A 32 -5.35 -20.96 -6.39
N ARG A 33 -4.53 -20.54 -7.37
CA ARG A 33 -3.17 -20.08 -7.11
C ARG A 33 -3.20 -18.78 -6.28
N PRO A 34 -2.50 -18.72 -5.13
CA PRO A 34 -2.40 -17.51 -4.34
C PRO A 34 -1.92 -16.32 -5.18
N SER A 35 -2.61 -15.19 -5.07
CA SER A 35 -2.39 -14.03 -5.94
C SER A 35 -2.25 -12.74 -5.13
N LEU A 36 -1.35 -11.86 -5.57
CA LEU A 36 -1.20 -10.50 -5.05
C LEU A 36 -1.62 -9.51 -6.13
N ILE A 37 -2.35 -8.47 -5.74
CA ILE A 37 -2.73 -7.40 -6.67
C ILE A 37 -1.93 -6.15 -6.37
N PHE A 38 -1.29 -5.59 -7.40
CA PHE A 38 -0.55 -4.33 -7.32
C PHE A 38 -1.26 -3.27 -8.14
N MET A 39 -1.52 -2.11 -7.54
CA MET A 39 -2.08 -0.93 -8.21
C MET A 39 -1.50 0.35 -7.62
N HIS A 40 -1.74 1.50 -8.24
CA HIS A 40 -1.20 2.76 -7.74
C HIS A 40 -2.14 3.43 -6.73
N HIS A 41 -3.36 3.76 -7.17
CA HIS A 41 -4.36 4.42 -6.30
C HIS A 41 -5.09 3.39 -5.42
N PRO A 42 -5.18 3.59 -4.10
CA PRO A 42 -5.99 2.76 -3.23
C PRO A 42 -7.46 2.72 -3.68
N PRO A 43 -8.12 1.56 -3.70
CA PRO A 43 -9.57 1.44 -3.94
C PRO A 43 -10.42 1.56 -2.66
N PHE A 44 -9.80 2.02 -1.57
CA PHE A 44 -10.39 2.13 -0.25
C PHE A 44 -9.95 3.42 0.43
N THR A 45 -10.77 3.87 1.37
CA THR A 45 -10.42 4.96 2.29
C THR A 45 -9.25 4.56 3.17
N THR A 46 -8.21 5.39 3.19
CA THR A 46 -6.99 5.17 3.98
C THR A 46 -7.06 5.82 5.36
N GLY A 47 -8.02 6.73 5.57
CA GLY A 47 -8.17 7.49 6.80
C GLY A 47 -7.38 8.80 6.79
N LEU A 48 -6.70 9.11 5.68
CA LEU A 48 -6.01 10.38 5.45
C LEU A 48 -6.88 11.24 4.56
N CYS A 49 -7.51 12.26 5.15
CA CYS A 49 -8.62 12.99 4.54
C CYS A 49 -8.29 13.59 3.16
N TYR A 50 -7.07 14.11 2.97
CA TYR A 50 -6.67 14.70 1.69
C TYR A 50 -6.33 13.65 0.63
N PRO A 51 -5.41 12.68 0.86
CA PRO A 51 -5.15 11.60 -0.10
C PRO A 51 -6.41 10.81 -0.52
N ASP A 52 -7.37 10.63 0.39
CA ASP A 52 -8.62 9.92 0.11
C ASP A 52 -9.49 10.60 -0.97
N GLN A 53 -9.29 11.89 -1.23
CA GLN A 53 -9.97 12.61 -2.33
C GLN A 53 -9.45 12.21 -3.72
N LEU A 54 -8.23 11.66 -3.77
CA LEU A 54 -7.48 11.31 -4.97
C LEU A 54 -7.39 9.78 -5.20
N MET A 55 -8.21 9.01 -4.48
CA MET A 55 -8.22 7.55 -4.54
C MET A 55 -8.80 7.00 -5.86
N CYS A 56 -8.83 5.67 -6.00
CA CYS A 56 -9.52 5.02 -7.12
C CYS A 56 -11.04 5.14 -6.92
N ARG A 57 -11.72 5.94 -7.76
CA ARG A 57 -13.13 6.34 -7.55
C ARG A 57 -14.14 5.22 -7.75
N ASN A 58 -13.82 4.20 -8.55
CA ASN A 58 -14.71 3.07 -8.78
C ASN A 58 -14.24 1.79 -8.07
N GLY A 59 -13.77 1.96 -6.83
CA GLY A 59 -13.27 0.88 -5.99
C GLY A 59 -14.29 -0.24 -5.71
N ASP A 60 -15.59 0.04 -5.74
CA ASP A 60 -16.62 -0.96 -5.42
C ASP A 60 -16.70 -2.12 -6.42
N ALA A 61 -16.72 -1.82 -7.73
CA ALA A 61 -16.73 -2.86 -8.76
C ALA A 61 -15.47 -3.75 -8.69
N PHE A 62 -14.33 -3.14 -8.35
CA PHE A 62 -13.10 -3.88 -8.06
C PHE A 62 -13.26 -4.70 -6.77
N GLY A 63 -13.80 -4.12 -5.71
CA GLY A 63 -14.04 -4.78 -4.41
C GLY A 63 -14.96 -6.00 -4.51
N ASP A 64 -15.97 -5.97 -5.38
CA ASP A 64 -16.84 -7.11 -5.65
C ASP A 64 -16.11 -8.26 -6.36
N ILE A 65 -15.09 -7.94 -7.17
CA ILE A 65 -14.19 -8.95 -7.73
C ILE A 65 -13.35 -9.54 -6.61
N ILE A 66 -12.74 -8.70 -5.76
CA ILE A 66 -11.91 -9.17 -4.62
C ILE A 66 -12.67 -10.14 -3.72
N ALA A 67 -13.88 -9.77 -3.30
CA ALA A 67 -14.69 -10.57 -2.39
C ALA A 67 -15.07 -11.96 -2.95
N ARG A 68 -15.11 -12.11 -4.28
CA ARG A 68 -15.45 -13.37 -4.96
C ARG A 68 -14.25 -14.28 -5.24
N HIS A 69 -13.02 -13.79 -5.07
CA HIS A 69 -11.80 -14.49 -5.44
C HIS A 69 -10.92 -14.75 -4.21
N PRO A 70 -11.20 -15.81 -3.43
CA PRO A 70 -10.52 -16.09 -2.15
C PRO A 70 -9.03 -16.46 -2.29
N GLN A 71 -8.56 -16.71 -3.51
CA GLN A 71 -7.14 -16.91 -3.79
C GLN A 71 -6.32 -15.62 -3.68
N ILE A 72 -6.96 -14.45 -3.68
CA ILE A 72 -6.27 -13.17 -3.49
C ILE A 72 -5.81 -13.06 -2.04
N GLN A 73 -4.52 -12.82 -1.83
CA GLN A 73 -3.90 -12.79 -0.51
C GLN A 73 -3.69 -11.38 0.03
N ALA A 74 -3.49 -10.41 -0.87
CA ALA A 74 -3.37 -9.00 -0.50
C ALA A 74 -3.53 -8.08 -1.70
N ILE A 75 -3.84 -6.81 -1.39
CA ILE A 75 -3.80 -5.69 -2.34
C ILE A 75 -2.68 -4.74 -1.90
N ILE A 76 -1.85 -4.31 -2.84
CA ILE A 76 -0.73 -3.42 -2.60
C ILE A 76 -0.90 -2.17 -3.46
N CYS A 77 -0.85 -1.02 -2.81
CA CYS A 77 -1.08 0.29 -3.38
C CYS A 77 0.11 1.23 -3.09
N GLY A 78 0.18 2.33 -3.84
CA GLY A 78 1.09 3.45 -3.58
C GLY A 78 0.28 4.73 -3.40
N HIS A 79 0.66 5.79 -4.12
CA HIS A 79 -0.04 7.08 -4.23
C HIS A 79 -0.02 7.96 -2.97
N VAL A 80 -0.30 7.40 -1.80
CA VAL A 80 -0.48 8.15 -0.55
C VAL A 80 0.85 8.62 0.05
N HIS A 81 1.97 7.99 -0.33
CA HIS A 81 3.30 8.29 0.21
C HIS A 81 3.33 8.24 1.75
N ARG A 82 2.52 7.36 2.34
CA ARG A 82 2.56 7.02 3.75
C ARG A 82 2.18 5.56 3.87
N ASP A 83 2.83 4.87 4.81
CA ASP A 83 2.48 3.49 5.08
C ASP A 83 1.08 3.40 5.69
N VAL A 84 0.21 2.59 5.08
CA VAL A 84 -1.14 2.32 5.58
C VAL A 84 -1.40 0.83 5.48
N VAL A 85 -1.99 0.25 6.52
CA VAL A 85 -2.46 -1.13 6.51
C VAL A 85 -3.92 -1.15 6.92
N THR A 86 -4.75 -1.82 6.12
CA THR A 86 -6.16 -2.01 6.41
C THR A 86 -6.60 -3.42 6.04
N HIS A 87 -7.80 -3.80 6.45
CA HIS A 87 -8.47 -5.00 5.97
C HIS A 87 -9.65 -4.58 5.11
N TRP A 88 -9.63 -4.98 3.84
CA TRP A 88 -10.61 -4.51 2.86
C TRP A 88 -11.13 -5.68 2.02
N ARG A 89 -12.46 -5.82 1.97
CA ARG A 89 -13.17 -6.86 1.18
C ARG A 89 -12.66 -8.30 1.43
N GLY A 90 -12.24 -8.59 2.66
CA GLY A 90 -11.81 -9.95 3.05
C GLY A 90 -10.30 -10.22 2.98
N VAL A 91 -9.49 -9.24 2.56
CA VAL A 91 -8.03 -9.40 2.44
C VAL A 91 -7.28 -8.23 3.10
N PRO A 92 -6.04 -8.42 3.57
CA PRO A 92 -5.19 -7.31 3.95
C PRO A 92 -4.87 -6.43 2.73
N ALA A 93 -4.89 -5.13 2.92
CA ALA A 93 -4.51 -4.16 1.92
C ALA A 93 -3.45 -3.20 2.49
N TYR A 94 -2.42 -2.96 1.68
CA TYR A 94 -1.25 -2.18 2.04
C TYR A 94 -1.15 -0.97 1.12
N VAL A 95 -0.87 0.19 1.68
CA VAL A 95 -0.30 1.31 0.94
C VAL A 95 1.16 1.42 1.34
N THR A 96 2.06 1.32 0.36
CA THR A 96 3.49 1.43 0.60
C THR A 96 3.89 2.90 0.65
N SER A 97 4.73 3.26 1.63
CA SER A 97 5.33 4.59 1.64
C SER A 97 6.23 4.84 0.42
N SER A 98 6.63 6.09 0.23
CA SER A 98 7.60 6.47 -0.79
C SER A 98 9.03 6.23 -0.29
N ALA A 99 9.93 5.98 -1.25
CA ALA A 99 11.36 5.80 -0.99
C ALA A 99 12.11 7.14 -0.82
N THR A 100 11.41 8.28 -0.80
CA THR A 100 12.03 9.63 -0.74
C THR A 100 11.50 10.51 0.38
N PHE A 101 10.19 10.54 0.61
CA PHE A 101 9.53 11.35 1.62
C PHE A 101 8.24 10.66 2.06
N SER A 102 7.66 11.09 3.18
CA SER A 102 6.30 10.66 3.55
C SER A 102 5.38 11.86 3.70
N ASN A 103 4.12 11.76 3.26
CA ASN A 103 3.11 12.77 3.57
C ASN A 103 2.88 12.82 5.08
N GLY A 104 2.66 13.99 5.68
CA GLY A 104 2.37 14.13 7.12
C GLY A 104 1.18 13.28 7.62
N LEU A 105 1.24 12.80 8.86
CA LEU A 105 0.12 12.05 9.48
C LEU A 105 -0.94 13.04 9.96
N ILE A 106 -1.89 13.36 9.09
CA ILE A 106 -2.98 14.28 9.38
C ILE A 106 -4.31 13.51 9.31
N LEU A 107 -4.91 13.29 10.47
CA LEU A 107 -6.14 12.50 10.65
C LEU A 107 -7.41 13.36 10.78
N TYR A 108 -7.31 14.63 10.38
CA TYR A 108 -8.42 15.58 10.35
C TYR A 108 -8.49 16.25 8.97
N PRO A 109 -9.64 16.82 8.58
CA PRO A 109 -9.79 17.45 7.27
C PRO A 109 -8.80 18.60 7.08
N VAL A 110 -8.11 18.58 5.95
CA VAL A 110 -7.18 19.62 5.47
C VAL A 110 -7.28 19.70 3.95
N ASP A 111 -6.97 20.87 3.40
CA ASP A 111 -6.99 21.11 1.95
C ASP A 111 -5.72 20.59 1.25
N ASP A 112 -4.64 20.36 1.99
CA ASP A 112 -3.38 19.80 1.50
C ASP A 112 -2.59 19.13 2.63
N VAL A 113 -1.57 18.34 2.28
CA VAL A 113 -0.67 17.70 3.23
C VAL A 113 0.78 17.92 2.81
N ASP A 114 1.56 18.50 3.72
CA ASP A 114 2.98 18.71 3.46
C ASP A 114 3.77 17.40 3.46
N PRO A 115 4.74 17.23 2.54
CA PRO A 115 5.71 16.16 2.62
C PRO A 115 6.66 16.40 3.80
N LEU A 116 6.92 15.35 4.56
CA LEU A 116 7.88 15.30 5.64
C LEU A 116 9.08 14.43 5.24
N PHE A 117 10.25 14.79 5.72
CA PHE A 117 11.46 13.95 5.63
C PHE A 117 11.47 12.87 6.72
N GLU A 118 10.34 12.17 6.88
CA GLU A 118 10.35 10.91 7.62
C GLU A 118 11.32 9.93 6.92
N PRO A 119 11.94 9.00 7.66
CA PRO A 119 12.84 8.02 7.08
C PRO A 119 12.20 7.33 5.85
N PRO A 120 12.86 7.36 4.68
CA PRO A 120 12.33 6.68 3.51
C PRO A 120 12.24 5.19 3.81
N MET A 121 11.23 4.52 3.27
CA MET A 121 11.01 3.10 3.55
C MET A 121 10.50 2.37 2.33
N CYS A 122 10.79 1.07 2.25
CA CYS A 122 10.15 0.17 1.31
C CYS A 122 9.43 -0.94 2.07
N ARG A 123 8.40 -1.50 1.44
CA ARG A 123 7.69 -2.66 1.95
C ARG A 123 8.21 -3.91 1.26
N LEU A 124 8.68 -4.87 2.05
CA LEU A 124 9.09 -6.18 1.60
C LEU A 124 7.95 -7.16 1.81
N PHE A 125 7.78 -8.08 0.87
CA PHE A 125 6.82 -9.18 0.94
C PHE A 125 7.57 -10.49 0.78
N GLN A 126 7.39 -11.39 1.73
CA GLN A 126 7.96 -12.73 1.71
C GLN A 126 6.82 -13.74 1.61
N TRP A 127 6.92 -14.66 0.65
CA TRP A 127 6.00 -15.78 0.51
C TRP A 127 6.70 -17.08 0.88
N GLU A 128 6.23 -17.74 1.92
CA GLU A 128 6.84 -18.98 2.43
C GLU A 128 5.75 -19.90 3.00
N ASN A 129 5.75 -21.18 2.59
CA ASN A 129 4.84 -22.21 3.11
C ASN A 129 3.35 -21.81 3.12
N GLY A 130 2.90 -21.09 2.08
CA GLY A 130 1.51 -20.63 1.96
C GLY A 130 1.17 -19.39 2.80
N ARG A 131 2.15 -18.76 3.45
CA ARG A 131 2.01 -17.55 4.24
C ARG A 131 2.64 -16.37 3.50
N LEU A 132 1.90 -15.26 3.44
CA LEU A 132 2.44 -13.95 3.09
C LEU A 132 2.84 -13.21 4.37
N THR A 133 4.11 -12.85 4.48
CA THR A 133 4.62 -11.96 5.52
C THR A 133 5.04 -10.64 4.86
N SER A 134 4.78 -9.51 5.53
CA SER A 134 5.24 -8.20 5.07
C SER A 134 6.07 -7.50 6.14
N HIS A 135 7.15 -6.85 5.71
CA HIS A 135 8.04 -6.06 6.56
C HIS A 135 8.16 -4.64 6.00
N ILE A 136 8.27 -3.66 6.88
CA ILE A 136 8.74 -2.32 6.51
C ILE A 136 10.25 -2.31 6.72
N SER A 137 10.99 -1.91 5.70
CA SER A 137 12.43 -1.69 5.76
C SER A 137 12.71 -0.23 5.54
N PHE A 138 13.25 0.45 6.57
CA PHE A 138 13.71 1.82 6.42
C PHE A 138 14.99 1.84 5.59
N ILE A 139 15.03 2.73 4.61
CA ILE A 139 16.16 2.95 3.72
C ILE A 139 17.07 3.97 4.41
N GLY A 140 18.33 3.61 4.60
CA GLY A 140 19.31 4.45 5.27
C GLY A 140 20.33 3.63 6.06
N SER A 141 21.27 4.32 6.68
CA SER A 141 22.24 3.72 7.60
C SER A 141 21.76 3.96 9.03
N TYR A 142 21.45 2.87 9.73
CA TYR A 142 21.06 2.89 11.13
C TYR A 142 22.11 2.09 11.92
N LEU A 143 22.62 2.67 13.01
CA LEU A 143 23.51 1.95 13.91
C LEU A 143 22.76 0.79 14.56
N PHE A 144 23.50 -0.24 14.98
CA PHE A 144 22.92 -1.39 15.66
C PHE A 144 22.05 -0.95 16.84
N GLY A 145 20.83 -1.52 16.94
CA GLY A 145 19.93 -1.28 18.06
C GLY A 145 20.44 -1.92 19.34
N LEU A 146 19.72 -1.68 20.44
CA LEU A 146 19.97 -2.36 21.71
C LEU A 146 19.83 -3.87 21.49
N SER A 147 20.88 -4.66 21.70
CA SER A 147 20.75 -6.11 21.74
C SER A 147 19.72 -6.51 22.81
N GLU A 148 19.03 -7.65 22.65
CA GLU A 148 18.19 -8.25 23.72
C GLU A 148 19.00 -8.70 24.96
N GLY A 149 20.20 -8.13 25.16
CA GLY A 149 20.85 -7.87 26.43
C GLY A 149 21.33 -6.42 26.36
N VAL A 150 20.72 -5.54 27.16
CA VAL A 150 20.89 -4.08 27.17
C VAL A 150 22.33 -3.64 26.95
N PRO A 151 22.68 -2.92 25.87
CA PRO A 151 23.89 -2.12 25.87
C PRO A 151 23.71 -0.99 26.87
N THR A 152 24.72 -0.74 27.70
CA THR A 152 24.82 0.51 28.45
C THR A 152 24.69 1.66 27.45
N PRO A 153 23.75 2.61 27.64
CA PRO A 153 23.67 3.79 26.79
C PRO A 153 25.03 4.48 26.70
N PRO A 154 25.34 5.17 25.59
CA PRO A 154 26.55 5.98 25.49
C PRO A 154 26.61 6.94 26.69
N SER A 155 27.70 6.88 27.45
CA SER A 155 27.96 7.83 28.52
C SER A 155 28.49 9.12 27.89
N ASP A 156 27.61 9.93 27.33
CA ASP A 156 28.03 11.21 26.75
C ASP A 156 28.37 12.20 27.88
N LEU A 157 29.55 12.08 28.50
CA LEU A 157 30.22 13.10 29.32
C LEU A 157 31.75 12.86 29.34
N GLN A 158 32.46 13.26 28.28
CA GLN A 158 33.77 13.94 28.35
C GLN A 158 33.91 14.93 27.20
#